data_AF-A0A7J2MPY8-F1
#
_entry.id   AF-A0A7J2MPY8-F1
#
_cell.length_a   1.000
_cell.length_b   1.000
_cell.length_c   1.000
_cell.angle_alpha   90.00
_cell.angle_beta   90.00
_cell.angle_gamma   90.00
#
_symmetry.space_group_name_H-M   'P 1'
#
loop_
_entity.id
_entity.type
_entity.pdbx_description
1 polymer ?
#
loop_
_entity_poly.entity_id
_entity_poly.type
_entity_poly.pdbx_seq_one_letter_code
_entity_poly.pdbx_strand_id
1 'polypeptide(L)' 'STAFARKDEKTGEIIYPKLELVRLTIPRRVYTNSHMDVVANTVIKLYKNRDKIRGLKIVYEAPVLRHFTVRFEPL' A
#
# COMPACT_ATOMS: atom_id res chain seq x y z
N SER A 1 6.18 3.91 2.30
CA SER A 1 4.90 4.59 2.01
C SER A 1 4.96 5.50 0.79
N THR A 2 4.15 5.23 -0.25
CA THR A 2 4.10 6.02 -1.50
C THR A 2 2.92 6.99 -1.58
N ALA A 3 1.82 6.69 -0.89
CA ALA A 3 0.58 7.47 -0.94
C ALA A 3 0.64 8.76 -0.12
N PHE A 4 1.18 8.71 1.10
CA PHE A 4 1.09 9.83 2.05
C PHE A 4 2.43 10.43 2.44
N ALA A 5 3.53 9.85 1.98
CA ALA A 5 4.81 10.48 2.21
C ALA A 5 4.87 11.81 1.41
N ARG A 6 5.65 12.78 1.88
CA ARG A 6 5.91 14.04 1.16
C ARG A 6 7.42 14.24 1.05
N LYS A 7 7.86 14.98 0.04
CA LYS A 7 9.26 15.39 -0.07
C LYS A 7 9.40 16.74 0.64
N ASP A 8 10.36 16.86 1.55
CA ASP A 8 10.69 18.14 2.18
C ASP A 8 11.35 19.06 1.14
N GLU A 9 10.86 20.28 0.99
CA GLU A 9 11.37 21.25 0.00
C GLU A 9 12.77 21.79 0.35
N LYS A 10 13.22 21.64 1.60
CA LYS A 10 14.53 22.15 2.06
C LYS A 10 15.61 21.07 2.09
N THR A 11 15.27 19.85 2.48
CA THR A 11 16.25 18.75 2.63
C THR A 11 16.16 17.70 1.53
N GLY A 12 15.07 17.68 0.75
CA GLY A 12 14.83 16.65 -0.25
C GLY A 12 14.52 15.27 0.34
N GLU A 13 14.45 15.14 1.66
CA GLU A 13 14.15 13.89 2.35
C GLU A 13 12.68 13.51 2.22
N ILE A 14 12.42 12.21 2.26
CA ILE A 14 11.06 11.67 2.21
C ILE A 14 10.51 11.62 3.63
N ILE A 15 9.57 12.50 3.94
CA ILE A 15 8.80 12.48 5.18
C ILE A 15 7.77 11.37 5.07
N TYR A 16 7.95 10.30 5.85
CA TYR A 16 7.00 9.21 5.92
C TYR A 16 5.81 9.57 6.84
N PRO A 17 4.58 9.16 6.48
CA PRO A 17 3.43 9.36 7.34
C PRO A 17 3.57 8.54 8.63
N LYS A 18 3.01 9.05 9.74
CA LYS A 18 2.96 8.29 11.01
C LYS A 18 2.19 6.97 10.90
N LEU A 19 1.27 6.87 9.94
CA LEU A 19 0.43 5.70 9.71
C LEU A 19 0.67 5.19 8.28
N GLU A 20 1.22 3.98 8.17
CA GLU A 20 1.34 3.24 6.92
C GLU A 20 0.32 2.10 6.93
N LEU A 21 -0.89 2.41 6.46
CA LEU A 21 -2.05 1.52 6.53
C LEU A 21 -2.54 1.15 5.14
N VAL A 22 -3.02 -0.08 5.00
CA VAL A 22 -3.77 -0.54 3.83
C VAL A 22 -5.26 -0.47 4.16
N ARG A 23 -6.04 0.23 3.33
CA ARG A 23 -7.48 0.43 3.55
C ARG A 23 -8.32 -0.60 2.80
N LEU A 24 -9.07 -1.42 3.53
CA LEU A 24 -10.10 -2.29 2.96
C LEU A 24 -11.43 -1.51 2.84
N THR A 25 -11.75 -1.04 1.63
CA THR A 25 -12.94 -0.22 1.39
C THR A 25 -14.07 -1.08 0.82
N ILE A 26 -15.22 -1.14 1.49
CA ILE A 26 -16.36 -1.98 1.10
C ILE A 26 -17.48 -1.10 0.49
N PRO A 27 -17.78 -1.22 -0.81
CA PRO A 27 -18.92 -0.59 -1.46
C PRO A 27 -20.26 -1.07 -0.89
N ARG A 28 -21.22 -0.15 -0.74
CA ARG A 28 -22.52 -0.44 -0.12
C ARG A 28 -23.37 -1.32 -1.03
N ARG A 29 -23.96 -2.40 -0.46
CA ARG A 29 -24.88 -3.33 -1.15
C ARG A 29 -24.30 -4.07 -2.37
N VAL A 30 -22.97 -4.10 -2.53
CA VAL A 30 -22.32 -4.79 -3.67
C VAL A 30 -21.88 -6.21 -3.30
N TYR A 31 -21.39 -6.42 -2.08
CA TYR A 31 -20.77 -7.68 -1.67
C TYR A 31 -21.61 -8.46 -0.65
N THR A 32 -21.44 -9.77 -0.67
CA THR A 32 -22.06 -10.75 0.23
C THR A 32 -21.07 -11.22 1.30
N ASN A 33 -21.55 -11.96 2.31
CA ASN A 33 -20.68 -12.54 3.34
C ASN A 33 -19.61 -13.47 2.76
N SER A 34 -19.92 -14.25 1.72
CA SER A 34 -18.92 -15.10 1.05
C SER A 34 -17.76 -14.30 0.45
N HIS A 35 -18.00 -13.08 -0.03
CA HIS A 35 -16.91 -12.21 -0.49
C HIS A 35 -16.04 -11.74 0.68
N MET A 36 -16.65 -11.47 1.84
CA MET A 36 -15.92 -11.11 3.05
C MET A 36 -15.07 -12.26 3.59
N ASP A 37 -15.57 -13.50 3.51
CA ASP A 37 -14.82 -14.70 3.90
C ASP A 37 -13.54 -14.86 3.06
N VAL A 38 -13.62 -14.61 1.75
CA VAL A 38 -12.45 -14.63 0.86
C VAL A 38 -11.43 -13.58 1.27
N VAL A 39 -11.87 -12.34 1.54
CA VAL A 39 -10.98 -11.25 1.98
C VAL A 39 -10.32 -11.60 3.32
N ALA A 40 -11.10 -12.04 4.31
CA ALA A 40 -10.59 -12.40 5.64
C ALA A 40 -9.57 -13.54 5.56
N ASN A 41 -9.88 -14.63 4.86
CA ASN A 41 -8.98 -15.76 4.68
C ASN A 41 -7.67 -15.36 3.97
N THR A 42 -7.76 -14.47 2.98
CA THR A 42 -6.58 -13.95 2.27
C THR A 42 -5.68 -13.14 3.19
N VAL A 43 -6.25 -12.23 3.99
CA VAL A 43 -5.49 -11.41 4.96
C VAL A 43 -4.85 -12.29 6.03
N ILE A 44 -5.58 -13.28 6.57
CA ILE A 44 -5.04 -14.24 7.55
C ILE A 44 -3.87 -15.02 6.95
N LYS A 45 -4.00 -15.51 5.72
CA LYS A 45 -2.93 -16.24 5.01
C LYS A 45 -1.70 -15.38 4.79
N LEU A 46 -1.89 -14.11 4.41
CA LEU A 46 -0.82 -13.15 4.20
C LEU A 46 -0.10 -12.82 5.51
N TYR A 47 -0.84 -12.63 6.60
CA TYR A 47 -0.28 -12.43 7.94
C TYR A 47 0.57 -13.61 8.42
N LYS A 48 0.12 -14.85 8.16
CA LYS A 48 0.88 -16.07 8.46
C LYS A 48 2.17 -16.20 7.65
N ASN A 49 2.26 -15.57 6.47
CA ASN A 49 3.43 -15.61 5.59
C ASN A 49 4.17 -14.26 5.53
N ARG A 50 3.97 -13.38 6.51
CA ARG A 50 4.51 -12.00 6.49
C ARG A 50 6.03 -11.95 6.31
N ASP A 51 6.74 -12.95 6.82
CA ASP A 51 8.21 -13.00 6.77
C ASP A 51 8.74 -13.28 5.35
N LYS A 52 7.88 -13.75 4.44
CA LYS A 52 8.21 -13.95 3.01
C LYS A 52 7.93 -12.70 2.16
N ILE A 53 7.24 -11.71 2.71
CA ILE A 53 6.86 -10.50 1.97
C ILE A 53 8.07 -9.59 1.92
N ARG A 54 8.54 -9.29 0.70
CA ARG A 54 9.70 -8.43 0.49
C ARG A 54 9.29 -6.97 0.41
N GLY A 55 10.24 -6.11 0.75
CA GLY A 55 10.12 -4.68 0.48
C GLY A 55 10.02 -4.41 -1.03
N LEU A 56 9.50 -3.23 -1.37
CA LEU A 56 9.43 -2.74 -2.74
C LEU A 56 10.33 -1.52 -2.89
N LYS A 57 11.11 -1.47 -3.97
CA LYS A 57 11.90 -0.30 -4.35
C LYS A 57 11.16 0.45 -5.46
N ILE A 58 11.14 1.78 -5.36
CA ILE A 58 10.60 2.65 -6.41
C ILE A 58 11.62 2.74 -7.55
N VAL A 59 11.19 2.43 -8.77
CA VAL A 59 12.02 2.50 -9.99
C VAL A 59 11.67 3.72 -10.82
N TYR A 60 10.41 4.16 -10.75
CA TYR A 60 9.90 5.31 -11.48
C TYR A 60 8.83 6.01 -10.65
N GLU A 61 8.90 7.33 -10.55
CA GLU A 61 7.86 8.17 -9.97
C GLU A 61 7.59 9.41 -10.85
N ALA A 62 6.32 9.79 -11.00
CA ALA A 62 5.95 11.04 -11.64
C ALA A 62 6.01 12.21 -10.63
N PRO A 63 6.29 13.45 -11.08
CA PRO A 63 6.43 14.61 -10.20
C PRO A 63 5.13 15.02 -9.47
N VAL A 64 3.96 14.57 -9.95
CA VAL A 64 2.65 14.86 -9.35
C VAL A 64 1.87 13.55 -9.18
N LEU A 65 1.11 13.43 -8.08
CA LEU A 65 0.24 12.28 -7.80
C LEU A 65 0.94 10.90 -7.89
N ARG A 66 2.17 10.83 -7.35
CA ARG A 66 3.05 9.67 -7.45
C ARG A 66 2.43 8.31 -7.11
N HIS A 67 1.41 8.25 -6.25
CA HIS A 67 0.76 6.99 -5.88
C HIS A 67 -0.03 6.32 -7.02
N PHE A 68 -0.42 7.07 -8.05
CA PHE A 68 -1.11 6.50 -9.21
C PHE A 68 -0.17 6.03 -10.31
N THR A 69 1.05 6.57 -10.37
CA THR A 69 1.97 6.39 -11.50
C THR A 69 3.29 5.72 -11.14
N VAL A 70 3.54 5.47 -9.86
CA VAL A 70 4.76 4.84 -9.37
C VAL A 70 4.89 3.40 -9.86
N ARG A 71 6.10 3.01 -10.25
CA ARG A 71 6.46 1.61 -10.56
C ARG A 71 7.41 1.08 -9.52
N PHE A 72 7.20 -0.18 -9.13
CA PHE A 72 7.96 -0.86 -8.10
C PHE A 72 8.65 -2.11 -8.65
N GLU A 73 9.81 -2.41 -8.07
CA GLU A 73 10.47 -3.71 -8.21
C GLU A 73 10.65 -4.36 -6.82
N PRO A 74 10.61 -5.69 -6.73
CA PRO A 74 10.91 -6.41 -5.49
C PRO A 74 12.38 -6.19 -5.10
N LEU A 75 12.60 -6.02 -3.80
CA LEU A 75 13.94 -6.00 -3.19
C LEU A 75 14.59 -7.39 -3.13
#